data_AF-A0A1I8A8X0-F1
#
_entry.id   AF-A0A1I8A8X0-F1
#
_cell.length_a   1.000
_cell.length_b   1.000
_cell.length_c   1.000
_cell.angle_alpha   90.00
_cell.angle_beta   90.00
_cell.angle_gamma   90.00
#
_symmetry.space_group_name_H-M   'P 1'
#
loop_
_entity.id
_entity.type
_entity.pdbx_description
1 polymer ?
#
loop_
_entity_poly.entity_id
_entity_poly.type
_entity_poly.pdbx_seq_one_letter_code
_entity_poly.pdbx_strand_id
1 'polypeptide(L)'
;MFFRAIAVLFAFSAMSAYATTSGSKYMDGLINLVVDKESKQELTAAKNDIYLPKRERNVLILTVMMKQPAHVKDAFFIQLLNEQSKQARRNHLAQSHLKDVEPALVSAYNKLEDLKLDMDISDFTQDQEERMILSSLSPRQLRILGTIGTDEFVA
;
A
#
# COMPACT_ATOMS: atom_id res chain seq x y z
N MET A 1 29.29 -18.82 0.70
CA MET A 1 28.03 -18.76 -0.07
C MET A 1 26.84 -18.52 0.87
N PHE A 2 26.73 -17.33 1.49
CA PHE A 2 25.66 -17.04 2.49
C PHE A 2 24.82 -15.79 2.19
N PHE A 3 25.01 -15.14 1.04
CA PHE A 3 24.32 -13.87 0.73
C PHE A 3 22.99 -14.01 -0.03
N ARG A 4 22.56 -15.21 -0.41
CA ARG A 4 21.34 -15.40 -1.22
C ARG A 4 20.06 -15.63 -0.41
N ALA A 5 20.15 -15.97 0.88
CA ALA A 5 18.98 -16.28 1.69
C ALA A 5 18.29 -15.05 2.32
N ILE A 6 19.03 -13.95 2.54
CA ILE A 6 18.49 -12.74 3.18
C ILE A 6 17.60 -11.94 2.22
N ALA A 7 17.90 -11.95 0.91
CA ALA A 7 17.12 -11.23 -0.10
C ALA A 7 15.70 -11.79 -0.30
N VAL A 8 15.51 -13.10 -0.10
CA VAL A 8 14.21 -13.77 -0.32
C VAL A 8 13.26 -13.57 0.87
N LEU A 9 13.79 -13.51 2.10
CA LEU A 9 12.98 -13.21 3.28
C LEU A 9 12.52 -11.74 3.31
N PHE A 10 13.35 -10.82 2.82
CA PHE A 10 13.00 -9.40 2.73
C PHE A 10 11.95 -9.10 1.63
N ALA A 11 11.94 -9.88 0.54
CA ALA A 11 10.98 -9.71 -0.53
C ALA A 11 9.53 -9.98 -0.08
N PHE A 12 9.32 -10.95 0.81
CA PHE A 12 7.97 -11.29 1.30
C PHE A 12 7.40 -10.27 2.31
N SER A 13 8.23 -9.74 3.22
CA SER A 13 7.80 -8.71 4.18
C SER A 13 7.67 -7.32 3.53
N ALA A 14 8.38 -7.08 2.44
CA ALA A 14 8.20 -5.86 1.66
C ALA A 14 6.88 -5.91 0.88
N MET A 15 6.50 -7.06 0.30
CA MET A 15 5.27 -7.26 -0.49
C MET A 15 3.97 -6.86 0.21
N SER A 16 3.81 -7.14 1.50
CA SER A 16 2.62 -6.74 2.27
C SER A 16 2.53 -5.23 2.52
N ALA A 17 3.67 -4.53 2.54
CA ALA A 17 3.70 -3.07 2.63
C ALA A 17 3.34 -2.40 1.30
N TYR A 18 3.71 -3.01 0.17
CA TYR A 18 3.34 -2.48 -1.14
C TYR A 18 1.85 -2.65 -1.46
N ALA A 19 1.18 -3.65 -0.86
CA ALA A 19 -0.24 -3.90 -1.05
C ALA A 19 -1.11 -2.70 -0.60
N THR A 20 -0.73 -2.07 0.52
CA THR A 20 -1.44 -0.92 1.11
C THR A 20 -1.08 0.43 0.46
N THR A 21 0.03 0.51 -0.28
CA THR A 21 0.45 1.71 -0.99
C THR A 21 -0.05 1.73 -2.44
N SER A 22 -1.36 1.61 -2.65
CA SER A 22 -1.99 1.97 -3.95
C SER A 22 -2.06 3.48 -4.18
N GLY A 23 -1.43 4.28 -3.33
CA GLY A 23 -1.40 5.74 -3.45
C GLY A 23 -0.47 6.19 -4.57
N SER A 24 -1.02 6.90 -5.56
CA SER A 24 -0.29 7.64 -6.59
C SER A 24 0.95 8.36 -6.08
N LYS A 25 0.90 8.90 -4.84
CA LYS A 25 2.00 9.58 -4.16
C LYS A 25 3.24 8.72 -3.91
N TYR A 26 3.06 7.43 -3.57
CA TYR A 26 4.19 6.53 -3.38
C TYR A 26 4.89 6.27 -4.71
N MET A 27 4.12 5.90 -5.73
CA MET A 27 4.61 5.71 -7.11
C MET A 27 5.26 6.98 -7.66
N ASP A 28 4.73 8.17 -7.35
CA ASP A 28 5.32 9.45 -7.72
C ASP A 28 6.70 9.66 -7.07
N GLY A 29 6.83 9.33 -5.78
CA GLY A 29 8.13 9.31 -5.10
C GLY A 29 9.11 8.37 -5.79
N LEU A 30 8.68 7.15 -6.14
CA LEU A 30 9.51 6.17 -6.83
C LEU A 30 9.98 6.63 -8.21
N ILE A 31 9.06 7.16 -9.04
CA ILE A 31 9.36 7.65 -10.38
C ILE A 31 10.38 8.80 -10.33
N ASN A 32 10.30 9.65 -9.30
CA ASN A 32 11.24 10.75 -9.10
C ASN A 32 12.65 10.27 -8.70
N LEU A 33 12.77 9.11 -8.03
CA LEU A 33 14.05 8.54 -7.62
C LEU A 33 14.78 7.82 -8.76
N VAL A 34 14.06 7.25 -9.71
CA VAL A 34 14.67 6.58 -10.88
C VAL A 34 15.53 7.57 -11.67
N VAL A 35 16.66 7.12 -12.22
CA VAL A 35 17.56 7.99 -12.98
C VAL A 35 17.35 7.84 -14.48
N ASP A 36 17.16 6.62 -14.97
CA ASP A 36 17.03 6.34 -16.38
C ASP A 36 15.61 6.59 -16.93
N LYS A 37 15.55 7.08 -18.17
CA LYS A 37 14.30 7.51 -18.81
C LYS A 37 13.38 6.33 -19.11
N GLU A 38 13.95 5.18 -19.48
CA GLU A 38 13.20 3.97 -19.85
C GLU A 38 12.43 3.43 -18.64
N SER A 39 13.11 3.21 -17.53
CA SER A 39 12.48 2.74 -16.29
C SER A 39 11.47 3.75 -15.73
N LYS A 40 11.69 5.06 -15.90
CA LYS A 40 10.68 6.08 -15.56
C LYS A 40 9.40 5.91 -16.37
N GLN A 41 9.52 5.68 -17.67
CA GLN A 41 8.37 5.47 -18.55
C GLN A 41 7.63 4.18 -18.18
N GLU A 42 8.37 3.11 -17.88
CA GLU A 42 7.83 1.82 -17.45
C GLU A 42 7.03 1.95 -16.13
N LEU A 43 7.59 2.61 -15.11
CA LEU A 43 6.88 2.88 -13.86
C LEU A 43 5.68 3.83 -14.04
N THR A 44 5.79 4.83 -14.92
CA THR A 44 4.69 5.75 -15.21
C THR A 44 3.54 5.04 -15.92
N ALA A 45 3.84 4.14 -16.86
CA ALA A 45 2.84 3.31 -17.52
C ALA A 45 2.12 2.41 -16.52
N ALA A 46 2.87 1.72 -15.65
CA ALA A 46 2.31 0.87 -14.62
C ALA A 46 1.51 1.62 -13.54
N LYS A 47 1.89 2.87 -13.23
CA LYS A 47 1.10 3.77 -12.38
C LYS A 47 -0.28 4.08 -13.00
N ASN A 48 -0.31 4.30 -14.31
CA ASN A 48 -1.52 4.69 -15.03
C ASN A 48 -2.39 3.49 -15.42
N ASP A 49 -1.84 2.27 -15.37
CA ASP A 49 -2.59 1.04 -15.59
C ASP A 49 -3.33 0.61 -14.31
N ILE A 50 -4.57 1.05 -14.21
CA ILE A 50 -5.47 0.73 -13.10
C ILE A 50 -5.95 -0.73 -13.11
N TYR A 51 -5.75 -1.46 -14.22
CA TYR A 51 -6.16 -2.86 -14.36
C TYR A 51 -5.01 -3.82 -14.06
N LEU A 52 -3.77 -3.31 -13.99
CA LEU A 52 -2.61 -4.10 -13.60
C LEU A 52 -2.76 -4.61 -12.16
N PRO A 53 -2.69 -5.94 -11.93
CA PRO A 53 -2.69 -6.49 -10.58
C PRO A 53 -1.55 -5.93 -9.73
N LYS A 54 -1.80 -5.68 -8.44
CA LYS A 54 -0.80 -5.10 -7.54
C LYS A 54 0.47 -5.95 -7.47
N ARG A 55 0.36 -7.28 -7.49
CA ARG A 55 1.51 -8.20 -7.52
C ARG A 55 2.42 -7.91 -8.72
N GLU A 56 1.85 -7.82 -9.91
CA GLU A 56 2.61 -7.58 -11.14
C GLU A 56 3.29 -6.22 -11.10
N ARG A 57 2.55 -5.19 -10.66
CA ARG A 57 3.10 -3.84 -10.45
C ARG A 57 4.27 -3.85 -9.46
N ASN A 58 4.16 -4.58 -8.36
CA ASN A 58 5.22 -4.65 -7.35
C ASN A 58 6.46 -5.40 -7.85
N VAL A 59 6.27 -6.45 -8.64
CA VAL A 59 7.38 -7.14 -9.32
C VAL A 59 8.10 -6.20 -10.29
N LEU A 60 7.35 -5.38 -11.04
CA LEU A 60 7.91 -4.38 -11.94
C LEU A 60 8.74 -3.34 -11.18
N ILE A 61 8.19 -2.78 -10.08
CA ILE A 61 8.88 -1.81 -9.22
C ILE A 61 10.21 -2.38 -8.73
N LEU A 62 10.20 -3.60 -8.19
CA LEU A 62 11.41 -4.25 -7.70
C LEU A 62 12.43 -4.48 -8.84
N THR A 63 11.95 -4.89 -10.01
CA THR A 63 12.81 -5.12 -11.19
C THR A 63 13.50 -3.83 -11.64
N VAL A 64 12.75 -2.73 -11.75
CA VAL A 64 13.27 -1.40 -12.06
C VAL A 64 14.30 -0.97 -11.02
N MET A 65 13.99 -1.13 -9.74
CA MET A 65 14.89 -0.77 -8.64
C MET A 65 16.21 -1.53 -8.66
N MET A 66 16.18 -2.83 -8.97
CA MET A 66 17.40 -3.64 -9.03
C MET A 66 18.36 -3.20 -10.15
N LYS A 67 17.86 -2.51 -11.18
CA LYS A 67 18.66 -1.93 -12.27
C LYS A 67 19.25 -0.55 -11.94
N GLN A 68 18.79 0.11 -10.87
CA GLN A 68 19.25 1.46 -10.52
C GLN A 68 20.66 1.50 -9.89
N PRO A 69 21.35 2.65 -9.91
CA PRO A 69 22.58 2.89 -9.15
C PRO A 69 22.38 2.68 -7.63
N ALA A 70 23.46 2.37 -6.91
CA ALA A 70 23.41 2.04 -5.48
C ALA A 70 22.74 3.12 -4.62
N HIS A 71 23.08 4.40 -4.83
CA HIS A 71 22.49 5.51 -4.06
C HIS A 71 20.97 5.65 -4.25
N VAL A 72 20.44 5.29 -5.43
CA VAL A 72 18.99 5.29 -5.70
C VAL A 72 18.31 4.14 -4.97
N LYS A 73 18.95 2.96 -4.95
CA LYS A 73 18.46 1.80 -4.21
C LYS A 73 18.37 2.10 -2.71
N ASP A 74 19.38 2.77 -2.15
CA ASP A 74 19.37 3.16 -0.74
C ASP A 74 18.21 4.13 -0.45
N ALA A 75 18.01 5.14 -1.29
CA ALA A 75 16.88 6.06 -1.18
C ALA A 75 15.52 5.35 -1.28
N PHE A 76 15.41 4.38 -2.19
CA PHE A 76 14.22 3.53 -2.32
C PHE A 76 13.93 2.75 -1.03
N PHE A 77 14.95 2.08 -0.46
CA PHE A 77 14.77 1.32 0.78
C PHE A 77 14.37 2.22 1.95
N ILE A 78 14.92 3.43 2.05
CA ILE A 78 14.52 4.41 3.06
C ILE A 78 13.04 4.80 2.87
N GLN A 79 12.61 5.07 1.64
CA GLN A 79 11.21 5.38 1.36
C GLN A 79 10.28 4.23 1.73
N LEU A 80 10.66 2.98 1.40
CA LEU A 80 9.90 1.79 1.76
C LEU A 80 9.75 1.63 3.28
N LEU A 81 10.84 1.78 4.03
CA LEU A 81 10.83 1.68 5.49
C LEU A 81 9.95 2.77 6.13
N ASN A 82 9.96 3.98 5.56
CA ASN A 82 9.10 5.08 6.02
C ASN A 82 7.61 4.76 5.82
N GLU A 83 7.22 4.21 4.68
CA GLU A 83 5.84 3.81 4.44
C GLU A 83 5.41 2.64 5.33
N GLN A 84 6.29 1.65 5.53
CA GLN A 84 6.06 0.56 6.49
C GLN A 84 5.84 1.07 7.91
N SER A 85 6.66 2.00 8.37
CA SER A 85 6.54 2.59 9.70
C SER A 85 5.22 3.36 9.86
N LYS A 86 4.82 4.14 8.85
CA LYS A 86 3.53 4.85 8.84
C LYS A 86 2.35 3.86 8.89
N GLN A 87 2.40 2.80 8.10
CA GLN A 87 1.32 1.79 8.08
C GLN A 87 1.24 1.04 9.41
N ALA A 88 2.38 0.66 9.99
CA ALA A 88 2.42 0.01 11.30
C ALA A 88 1.81 0.90 12.40
N ARG A 89 2.12 2.20 12.39
CA ARG A 89 1.51 3.17 13.32
C ARG A 89 0.00 3.27 13.12
N ARG A 90 -0.48 3.36 11.88
CA ARG A 90 -1.92 3.41 11.57
C ARG A 90 -2.64 2.15 12.04
N ASN A 91 -2.08 0.98 11.77
CA ASN A 91 -2.65 -0.30 12.20
C ASN A 91 -2.71 -0.41 13.72
N HIS A 92 -1.68 0.06 14.42
CA HIS A 92 -1.67 0.09 15.88
C HIS A 92 -2.79 1.00 16.43
N LEU A 93 -2.92 2.22 15.90
CA LEU A 93 -3.98 3.14 16.29
C LEU A 93 -5.37 2.58 15.96
N ALA A 94 -5.54 1.99 14.78
CA ALA A 94 -6.79 1.37 14.38
C ALA A 94 -7.19 0.24 15.34
N GLN A 95 -6.26 -0.64 15.70
CA GLN A 95 -6.50 -1.70 16.69
C GLN A 95 -6.94 -1.17 18.06
N SER A 96 -6.42 -0.02 18.51
CA SER A 96 -6.94 0.62 19.72
C SER A 96 -8.35 1.17 19.53
N HIS A 97 -8.65 1.83 18.41
CA HIS A 97 -9.94 2.49 18.16
C HIS A 97 -11.08 1.50 17.91
N LEU A 98 -10.80 0.36 17.27
CA LEU A 98 -11.82 -0.65 16.93
C LEU A 98 -12.56 -1.22 18.16
N LYS A 99 -12.00 -1.08 19.36
CA LYS A 99 -12.64 -1.50 20.62
C LYS A 99 -13.87 -0.66 20.97
N ASP A 100 -13.90 0.59 20.52
CA ASP A 100 -14.92 1.59 20.86
C ASP A 100 -15.94 1.78 19.72
N VAL A 101 -15.92 0.90 18.71
CA VAL A 101 -16.66 1.04 17.46
C VAL A 101 -17.69 -0.08 17.29
N GLU A 102 -18.80 0.24 16.62
CA GLU A 102 -19.88 -0.71 16.33
C GLU A 102 -19.38 -1.92 15.50
N PRO A 103 -19.89 -3.15 15.73
CA PRO A 103 -19.43 -4.35 15.02
C PRO A 103 -19.51 -4.27 13.49
N ALA A 104 -20.53 -3.57 12.97
CA ALA A 104 -20.69 -3.37 11.52
C ALA A 104 -19.53 -2.56 10.91
N LEU A 105 -19.05 -1.55 11.63
CA LEU A 105 -17.90 -0.73 11.23
C LEU A 105 -16.59 -1.50 11.34
N VAL A 106 -16.43 -2.32 12.39
CA VAL A 106 -15.27 -3.21 12.52
C VAL A 106 -15.21 -4.17 11.33
N SER A 107 -16.35 -4.77 10.94
CA SER A 107 -16.42 -5.63 9.77
C SER A 107 -16.09 -4.89 8.47
N ALA A 108 -16.60 -3.68 8.28
CA ALA A 108 -16.30 -2.87 7.11
C ALA A 108 -14.80 -2.50 7.06
N TYR A 109 -14.21 -2.08 8.19
CA TYR A 109 -12.80 -1.77 8.29
C TYR A 109 -11.92 -2.97 7.92
N ASN A 110 -12.20 -4.15 8.51
CA ASN A 110 -11.43 -5.36 8.22
C ASN A 110 -11.50 -5.75 6.75
N LYS A 111 -12.69 -5.66 6.12
CA LYS A 111 -12.82 -5.90 4.67
C LYS A 111 -11.99 -4.93 3.83
N LEU A 112 -11.97 -3.65 4.20
CA LEU A 112 -11.15 -2.66 3.49
C LEU A 112 -9.66 -2.93 3.66
N GLU A 113 -9.21 -3.36 4.85
CA GLU A 113 -7.82 -3.76 5.06
C GLU A 113 -7.45 -5.03 4.28
N ASP A 114 -8.35 -6.02 4.23
CA ASP A 114 -8.15 -7.23 3.42
C ASP A 114 -8.02 -6.88 1.93
N LEU A 115 -8.87 -5.99 1.39
CA LEU A 115 -8.76 -5.52 0.00
C LEU A 115 -7.46 -4.79 -0.29
N LYS A 116 -6.97 -3.99 0.66
CA LYS A 116 -5.65 -3.35 0.51
C LYS A 116 -4.56 -4.40 0.45
N LEU A 117 -4.61 -5.42 1.31
CA LEU A 117 -3.60 -6.48 1.37
C LEU A 117 -3.71 -7.50 0.24
N ASP A 118 -4.84 -7.55 -0.47
CA ASP A 118 -5.00 -8.40 -1.63
C ASP A 118 -4.13 -7.91 -2.80
N MET A 119 -3.17 -8.75 -3.15
CA MET A 119 -2.16 -8.51 -4.17
C MET A 119 -2.57 -9.02 -5.54
N ASP A 120 -3.60 -9.86 -5.62
CA ASP A 120 -4.08 -10.46 -6.86
C ASP A 120 -5.09 -9.57 -7.58
N ILE A 121 -5.66 -8.59 -6.89
CA ILE A 121 -6.57 -7.61 -7.48
C ILE A 121 -5.84 -6.39 -8.05
N SER A 122 -6.53 -5.72 -8.98
CA SER A 122 -6.12 -4.43 -9.55
C SER A 122 -6.64 -3.26 -8.70
N ASP A 123 -6.12 -2.05 -8.95
CA ASP A 123 -6.67 -0.85 -8.31
C ASP A 123 -8.14 -0.64 -8.68
N PHE A 124 -8.51 -0.90 -9.93
CA PHE A 124 -9.90 -0.80 -10.38
C PHE A 124 -10.84 -1.74 -9.60
N THR A 125 -10.42 -2.99 -9.40
CA THR A 125 -11.19 -3.98 -8.64
C THR A 125 -11.31 -3.58 -7.18
N GLN A 126 -10.20 -3.17 -6.55
CA GLN A 126 -10.22 -2.64 -5.18
C GLN A 126 -11.21 -1.47 -5.08
N ASP A 127 -11.11 -0.49 -5.97
CA ASP A 127 -11.97 0.70 -6.01
C ASP A 127 -13.47 0.35 -6.13
N GLN A 128 -13.82 -0.69 -6.88
CA GLN A 128 -15.20 -1.15 -6.99
C GLN A 128 -15.68 -1.78 -5.68
N GLU A 129 -14.88 -2.67 -5.10
CA GLU A 129 -15.24 -3.38 -3.87
C GLU A 129 -15.29 -2.43 -2.66
N GLU A 130 -14.35 -1.48 -2.57
CA GLU A 130 -14.38 -0.41 -1.57
C GLU A 130 -15.66 0.41 -1.69
N ARG A 131 -16.06 0.82 -2.91
CA ARG A 131 -17.32 1.55 -3.12
C ARG A 131 -18.53 0.75 -2.65
N MET A 132 -18.58 -0.55 -2.92
CA MET A 132 -19.67 -1.41 -2.44
C MET A 132 -19.74 -1.43 -0.92
N ILE A 133 -18.60 -1.62 -0.23
CA ILE A 133 -18.53 -1.59 1.23
C ILE A 133 -18.97 -0.23 1.77
N LEU A 134 -18.40 0.86 1.27
CA LEU A 134 -18.68 2.22 1.75
C LEU A 134 -20.14 2.63 1.51
N SER A 135 -20.75 2.19 0.40
CA SER A 135 -22.16 2.48 0.10
C SER A 135 -23.15 1.85 1.09
N SER A 136 -22.73 0.82 1.82
CA SER A 136 -23.53 0.16 2.84
C SER A 136 -23.53 0.88 4.20
N LEU A 137 -22.69 1.92 4.35
CA LEU A 137 -22.49 2.63 5.62
C LEU A 137 -23.25 3.95 5.65
N SER A 138 -23.74 4.32 6.84
CA SER A 138 -24.33 5.63 7.07
C SER A 138 -23.26 6.74 7.02
N PRO A 139 -23.65 8.02 6.79
CA PRO A 139 -22.72 9.14 6.81
C PRO A 139 -21.93 9.28 8.13
N ARG A 140 -22.55 8.95 9.27
CA ARG A 140 -21.86 8.90 10.57
C ARG A 140 -20.78 7.83 10.57
N GLN A 141 -21.12 6.61 10.12
CA GLN A 141 -20.18 5.50 10.08
C GLN A 141 -19.01 5.78 9.13
N LEU A 142 -19.27 6.38 7.97
CA LEU A 142 -18.21 6.82 7.04
C LEU A 142 -17.26 7.82 7.69
N ARG A 143 -17.76 8.76 8.50
CA ARG A 143 -16.93 9.71 9.25
C ARG A 143 -16.05 9.00 10.28
N ILE A 144 -16.63 8.09 11.07
CA ILE A 144 -15.87 7.30 12.05
C ILE A 144 -14.77 6.51 11.33
N LEU A 145 -15.14 5.75 10.30
CA LEU A 145 -14.23 4.94 9.49
C LEU A 145 -13.08 5.75 8.90
N GLY A 146 -13.35 6.97 8.42
CA GLY A 146 -12.34 7.88 7.89
C GLY A 146 -11.32 8.39 8.92
N THR A 147 -11.61 8.26 10.21
CA THR A 147 -10.73 8.65 11.32
C THR A 147 -10.11 7.45 12.06
N ILE A 148 -10.49 6.22 11.70
CA ILE A 148 -9.85 5.02 12.26
C ILE A 148 -8.38 4.99 11.83
N GLY A 149 -7.48 4.75 12.80
CA GLY A 149 -6.03 4.73 12.55
C GLY A 149 -5.36 6.09 12.43
N THR A 150 -6.06 7.19 12.74
CA THR A 150 -5.49 8.55 12.79
C THR A 150 -5.50 9.11 14.21
N ASP A 151 -4.65 10.10 14.49
CA ASP A 151 -4.64 10.79 15.79
C ASP A 151 -5.92 11.63 16.03
N GLU A 152 -6.79 11.77 15.02
CA GLU A 152 -8.03 12.58 15.03
C GLU A 152 -9.30 11.70 15.20
N PHE A 153 -9.16 10.52 15.79
CA PHE A 153 -10.26 9.56 15.91
C PHE A 153 -11.47 10.11 16.68
N VAL A 154 -12.67 9.95 16.09
CA VAL A 154 -13.96 10.33 16.69
C VAL A 154 -14.99 9.21 16.45
N ALA A 155 -15.56 8.65 17.53
CA ALA A 155 -16.59 7.60 17.53
C ALA A 155 -18.02 8.14 17.74
#